data_AF-A0A3C0NGY5-F1
#
_entry.id   AF-A0A3C0NGY5-F1
#
_cell.length_a   1.000
_cell.length_b   1.000
_cell.length_c   1.000
_cell.angle_alpha   90.00
_cell.angle_beta   90.00
_cell.angle_gamma   90.00
#
_symmetry.space_group_name_H-M   'P 1'
#
loop_
_entity.id
_entity.type
_entity.pdbx_description
1 polymer ?
#
loop_
_entity_poly.entity_id
_entity_poly.type
_entity_poly.pdbx_seq_one_letter_code
_entity_poly.pdbx_strand_id
1 'polypeptide(L)'
;LNLLANKFFSVAFSWLLNQPLKDTLCGTKVIFHEDYLKLAANRHYFGEFDPFGDFDLILGASKLNLKIVEVPIRYRDRTYGSTKISRFQHGWLLLKMTIFAFRKLKAL
;
A
#
# COMPACT_ATOMS: atom_id res chain seq x y z
N LEU A 1 8.90 13.00 9.03
CA LEU A 1 7.80 12.04 9.30
C LEU A 1 7.57 11.07 8.15
N ASN A 2 7.44 11.55 6.90
CA ASN A 2 7.09 10.69 5.76
C ASN A 2 8.16 9.60 5.48
N LEU A 3 9.45 9.92 5.64
CA LEU A 3 10.52 8.93 5.46
C LEU A 3 10.48 7.80 6.51
N LEU A 4 10.24 8.13 7.79
CA LEU A 4 10.17 7.14 8.87
C LEU A 4 8.94 6.25 8.72
N ALA A 5 7.78 6.85 8.42
CA ALA A 5 6.56 6.11 8.14
C ALA A 5 6.75 5.19 6.93
N ASN A 6 7.29 5.72 5.83
CA ASN A 6 7.53 4.91 4.64
C ASN A 6 8.51 3.77 4.91
N LYS A 7 9.61 4.02 5.64
CA LYS A 7 10.56 2.96 6.02
C LYS A 7 9.88 1.87 6.86
N PHE A 8 9.05 2.26 7.84
CA PHE A 8 8.31 1.33 8.68
C PHE A 8 7.36 0.46 7.83
N PHE A 9 6.50 1.08 7.02
CA PHE A 9 5.53 0.34 6.20
C PHE A 9 6.23 -0.50 5.13
N SER A 10 7.31 0.00 4.52
CA SER A 10 8.09 -0.75 3.53
C SER A 10 8.68 -2.03 4.12
N VAL A 11 9.25 -1.97 5.33
CA VAL A 11 9.76 -3.16 6.04
C VAL A 11 8.60 -4.10 6.41
N ALA A 12 7.51 -3.57 6.97
CA ALA A 12 6.37 -4.37 7.39
C ALA A 12 5.73 -5.12 6.21
N PHE A 13 5.49 -4.43 5.09
CA PHE A 13 4.93 -5.04 3.88
C PHE A 13 5.92 -5.97 3.21
N SER A 14 7.21 -5.65 3.20
CA SER A 14 8.22 -6.57 2.64
C SER A 14 8.22 -7.91 3.35
N TRP A 15 8.14 -7.88 4.69
CA TRP A 15 8.05 -9.07 5.50
C TRP A 15 6.71 -9.81 5.35
N LEU A 16 5.60 -9.05 5.27
CA LEU A 16 4.26 -9.59 5.12
C LEU A 16 4.09 -10.34 3.79
N LEU A 17 4.59 -9.75 2.70
CA LEU A 17 4.40 -10.22 1.33
C LEU A 17 5.56 -11.07 0.81
N ASN A 18 6.62 -11.22 1.60
CA ASN A 18 7.88 -11.87 1.22
C ASN A 18 8.48 -11.31 -0.09
N GLN A 19 8.29 -10.02 -0.35
CA GLN A 19 8.79 -9.34 -1.54
C GLN A 19 9.41 -8.00 -1.13
N PRO A 20 10.62 -7.63 -1.62
CA PRO A 20 11.21 -6.35 -1.25
C PRO A 20 10.40 -5.17 -1.77
N LEU A 21 10.04 -4.26 -0.87
CA LEU A 21 9.39 -2.98 -1.11
C LEU A 21 10.17 -1.88 -0.39
N LYS A 22 10.37 -0.73 -1.04
CA LYS A 22 11.13 0.43 -0.53
C LYS A 22 10.27 1.67 -0.37
N ASP A 23 9.15 1.76 -1.07
CA ASP A 23 8.20 2.86 -1.05
C ASP A 23 6.75 2.36 -1.16
N THR A 24 6.12 2.17 -0.02
CA THR A 24 4.71 1.77 0.06
C THR A 24 3.75 2.95 0.07
N LEU A 25 4.22 4.14 0.48
CA LEU A 25 3.40 5.36 0.58
C LEU A 25 3.45 6.23 -0.69
N CYS A 26 4.00 5.70 -1.79
CA CYS A 26 4.04 6.40 -3.07
C CYS A 26 2.62 6.73 -3.56
N GLY A 27 2.40 7.97 -4.02
CA GLY A 27 1.09 8.39 -4.52
C GLY A 27 0.74 7.85 -5.90
N THR A 28 1.72 7.33 -6.64
CA THR A 28 1.55 6.81 -8.00
C THR A 28 1.83 5.32 -8.01
N LYS A 29 0.79 4.54 -8.32
CA LYS A 29 0.85 3.09 -8.46
C LYS A 29 0.13 2.74 -9.77
N VAL A 30 0.70 1.82 -10.55
CA VAL A 30 0.17 1.44 -11.86
C VAL A 30 0.08 -0.08 -11.92
N ILE A 31 -1.01 -0.58 -12.48
CA ILE A 31 -1.30 -2.00 -12.67
C ILE A 31 -2.02 -2.16 -14.02
N PHE A 32 -1.87 -3.30 -14.69
CA PHE A 32 -2.62 -3.57 -15.92
C PHE A 32 -4.12 -3.59 -15.66
N HIS A 33 -4.90 -3.14 -16.64
CA HIS A 33 -6.34 -3.04 -16.52
C HIS A 33 -6.99 -4.39 -16.17
N GLU A 34 -6.57 -5.47 -16.83
CA GLU A 34 -7.11 -6.80 -16.58
C GLU A 34 -6.84 -7.29 -15.15
N ASP A 35 -5.64 -7.02 -14.63
CA ASP A 35 -5.27 -7.39 -13.27
C ASP A 35 -5.99 -6.51 -12.23
N TYR A 36 -6.22 -5.24 -12.55
CA TYR A 36 -7.07 -4.37 -11.74
C TYR A 36 -8.49 -4.93 -11.59
N LEU A 37 -9.09 -5.42 -12.68
CA LEU A 37 -10.43 -6.00 -12.63
C LEU A 37 -10.48 -7.25 -11.74
N LYS A 38 -9.48 -8.14 -11.86
CA LYS A 38 -9.33 -9.32 -10.97
C LYS A 38 -9.17 -8.91 -9.50
N LEU A 39 -8.36 -7.88 -9.25
CA LEU A 39 -8.14 -7.33 -7.92
C LEU A 39 -9.44 -6.76 -7.34
N ALA A 40 -10.13 -5.91 -8.10
CA ALA A 40 -11.37 -5.25 -7.68
C ALA A 40 -12.47 -6.27 -7.33
N ALA A 41 -12.59 -7.36 -8.10
CA ALA A 41 -13.52 -8.44 -7.79
C ALA A 41 -13.22 -9.13 -6.43
N ASN A 42 -11.95 -9.13 -6.01
CA ASN A 42 -11.48 -9.76 -4.77
C ASN A 42 -11.25 -8.75 -3.62
N ARG A 43 -11.56 -7.46 -3.80
CA ARG A 43 -11.32 -6.40 -2.80
C ARG A 43 -11.93 -6.70 -1.43
N HIS A 44 -13.10 -7.34 -1.42
CA HIS A 44 -13.78 -7.77 -0.19
C HIS A 44 -12.93 -8.68 0.72
N TYR A 45 -11.89 -9.34 0.18
CA TYR A 45 -10.98 -10.20 0.96
C TYR A 45 -10.15 -9.41 1.98
N PHE A 46 -9.70 -8.20 1.61
CA PHE A 46 -8.92 -7.31 2.49
C PHE A 46 -9.76 -6.22 3.18
N GLY A 47 -11.04 -6.12 2.81
CA GLY A 47 -12.00 -5.16 3.35
C GLY A 47 -12.04 -3.83 2.59
N GLU A 48 -13.13 -3.08 2.72
CA GLU A 48 -13.36 -1.84 1.94
C GLU A 48 -12.82 -0.56 2.61
N PHE A 49 -11.91 -0.69 3.57
CA PHE A 49 -11.53 0.41 4.47
C PHE A 49 -10.21 1.09 4.13
N ASP A 50 -9.86 1.16 2.84
CA ASP A 50 -8.74 1.94 2.32
C ASP A 50 -9.22 3.22 1.61
N PRO A 51 -9.19 4.40 2.26
CA PRO A 51 -9.64 5.65 1.64
C PRO A 51 -8.69 6.15 0.54
N PHE A 52 -7.47 5.60 0.44
CA PHE A 52 -6.47 5.99 -0.55
C PHE A 52 -6.36 4.97 -1.70
N GLY A 53 -6.74 3.71 -1.44
CA GLY A 53 -6.70 2.59 -2.38
C GLY A 53 -5.28 2.09 -2.68
N ASP A 54 -4.28 2.57 -1.97
CA ASP A 54 -2.88 2.34 -2.27
C ASP A 54 -2.37 1.02 -1.66
N PHE A 55 -2.88 0.66 -0.48
CA PHE A 55 -2.62 -0.63 0.16
C PHE A 55 -3.48 -1.73 -0.47
N ASP A 56 -4.71 -1.40 -0.89
CA ASP A 56 -5.55 -2.32 -1.68
C ASP A 56 -4.83 -2.82 -2.94
N LEU A 57 -4.18 -1.91 -3.67
CA LEU A 57 -3.37 -2.26 -4.84
C LEU A 57 -2.20 -3.19 -4.49
N ILE A 58 -1.46 -2.89 -3.42
CA ILE A 58 -0.29 -3.69 -3.02
C ILE A 58 -0.74 -5.10 -2.57
N LEU A 59 -1.71 -5.19 -1.66
CA LEU A 59 -2.19 -6.45 -1.11
C LEU A 59 -2.88 -7.30 -2.18
N GLY A 60 -3.71 -6.66 -3.02
CA GLY A 60 -4.39 -7.32 -4.12
C GLY A 60 -3.42 -7.83 -5.18
N ALA A 61 -2.40 -7.05 -5.56
CA ALA A 61 -1.35 -7.50 -6.47
C ALA A 61 -0.60 -8.72 -5.92
N SER A 62 -0.24 -8.69 -4.62
CA SER A 62 0.39 -9.85 -3.98
C SER A 62 -0.54 -11.06 -3.88
N LYS A 63 -1.85 -10.87 -3.65
CA LYS A 63 -2.83 -11.96 -3.64
C LYS A 63 -2.96 -12.62 -5.01
N LEU A 64 -2.82 -11.85 -6.08
CA LEU A 64 -2.77 -12.33 -7.46
C LEU A 64 -1.37 -12.87 -7.85
N ASN A 65 -0.41 -12.92 -6.91
CA ASN A 65 0.99 -13.30 -7.13
C ASN A 65 1.68 -12.47 -8.23
N LEU A 66 1.29 -11.22 -8.39
CA LEU A 66 1.93 -10.30 -9.34
C LEU A 66 3.28 -9.83 -8.78
N LYS A 67 4.25 -9.68 -9.67
CA LYS A 67 5.54 -9.10 -9.33
C LYS A 67 5.42 -7.58 -9.21
N ILE A 68 5.57 -7.06 -8.00
CA ILE A 68 5.68 -5.61 -7.76
C ILE A 68 7.09 -5.10 -8.14
N VAL A 69 7.17 -4.01 -8.89
CA VAL A 69 8.45 -3.38 -9.27
C VAL A 69 8.39 -1.89 -8.95
N GLU A 70 9.47 -1.37 -8.37
CA GLU A 70 9.59 0.04 -8.02
C GLU A 70 10.52 0.74 -9.02
N VAL A 71 10.05 1.84 -9.60
CA VAL A 71 10.84 2.68 -10.49
C VAL A 71 11.41 3.84 -9.68
N PRO A 72 12.73 4.08 -9.69
CA PRO A 72 13.33 5.19 -8.97
C PRO A 72 12.88 6.52 -9.58
N ILE A 73 12.16 7.32 -8.80
CA ILE A 73 11.67 8.64 -9.21
C ILE A 73 12.20 9.68 -8.24
N ARG A 74 12.70 10.80 -8.77
CA ARG A 74 13.12 11.94 -7.95
C ARG A 74 11.88 12.74 -7.54
N TYR A 75 11.44 12.54 -6.32
CA TYR A 75 10.33 13.32 -5.76
C TYR A 75 10.67 14.81 -5.67
N ARG A 76 9.68 15.64 -5.97
CA ARG A 76 9.70 17.07 -5.72
C ARG A 76 8.46 17.42 -4.92
N ASP A 77 8.61 18.30 -3.95
CA ASP A 77 7.47 18.81 -3.22
C ASP A 77 6.57 19.56 -4.19
N ARG A 78 5.27 19.25 -4.14
CA ARG A 78 4.28 20.00 -4.91
C ARG A 78 4.24 21.44 -4.41
N THR A 79 4.20 22.38 -5.33
CA THR A 79 4.07 23.82 -5.05
C THR A 79 2.62 24.27 -4.94
N TYR A 80 1.66 23.38 -5.23
CA TYR A 80 0.24 23.69 -5.27
C TYR A 80 -0.59 22.70 -4.45
N GLY A 81 -1.73 23.18 -3.96
CA GLY A 81 -2.70 22.43 -3.16
C GLY A 81 -2.33 22.31 -1.67
N SER A 82 -3.34 22.04 -0.84
CA SER A 82 -3.17 21.82 0.60
C SER A 82 -2.96 20.34 0.93
N THR A 83 -2.28 20.07 2.04
CA THR A 83 -2.07 18.71 2.57
C THR A 83 -3.40 18.06 2.93
N LYS A 84 -3.80 17.05 2.14
CA LYS A 84 -5.03 16.28 2.36
C LYS A 84 -4.86 15.16 3.39
N ILE A 85 -3.66 14.97 3.93
CA ILE A 85 -3.32 13.86 4.82
C ILE A 85 -3.13 14.37 6.25
N SER A 86 -4.06 13.99 7.13
CA SER A 86 -3.85 14.01 8.57
C SER A 86 -2.87 12.91 8.99
N ARG A 87 -1.63 13.30 9.32
CA ARG A 87 -0.48 12.39 9.48
C ARG A 87 -0.69 11.32 10.56
N PHE A 88 -1.35 11.68 11.66
CA PHE A 88 -1.57 10.77 12.78
C PHE A 88 -2.82 9.91 12.58
N GLN A 89 -3.94 10.51 12.17
CA GLN A 89 -5.19 9.77 11.95
C GLN A 89 -5.05 8.75 10.81
N HIS A 90 -4.46 9.16 9.67
CA HIS A 90 -4.22 8.23 8.57
C HIS A 90 -3.08 7.26 8.88
N GLY A 91 -2.04 7.68 9.62
CA GLY A 91 -1.00 6.75 10.09
C GLY A 91 -1.59 5.60 10.93
N TRP A 92 -2.53 5.91 11.82
CA TRP A 92 -3.25 4.91 12.62
C TRP A 92 -4.15 4.00 11.76
N LEU A 93 -4.81 4.56 10.75
CA LEU A 93 -5.61 3.78 9.80
C LEU A 93 -4.74 2.79 9.01
N LEU A 94 -3.61 3.25 8.46
CA LEU A 94 -2.66 2.42 7.73
C LEU A 94 -2.10 1.30 8.63
N LEU A 95 -1.83 1.59 9.91
CA LEU A 95 -1.39 0.57 10.85
C LEU A 95 -2.46 -0.52 11.08
N LYS A 96 -3.73 -0.13 11.24
CA LYS A 96 -4.84 -1.09 11.36
C LYS A 96 -4.93 -1.99 10.13
N MET A 97 -4.76 -1.42 8.94
CA MET A 97 -4.75 -2.18 7.69
C MET A 97 -3.60 -3.19 7.64
N THR A 98 -2.38 -2.78 8.02
CA THR A 98 -1.23 -3.69 8.09
C THR A 98 -1.49 -4.86 9.05
N ILE A 99 -2.07 -4.60 10.22
CA ILE A 99 -2.42 -5.65 11.20
C ILE A 99 -3.51 -6.58 10.63
N PHE A 100 -4.52 -6.03 9.95
CA PHE A 100 -5.56 -6.84 9.31
C PHE A 100 -4.98 -7.75 8.23
N ALA A 101 -4.14 -7.20 7.35
CA ALA A 101 -3.47 -7.96 6.30
C ALA A 101 -2.54 -9.03 6.89
N PHE A 102 -1.81 -8.72 7.98
CA PHE A 102 -1.02 -9.69 8.74
C PHE A 102 -1.85 -10.88 9.22
N ARG A 103 -3.03 -10.62 9.79
CA ARG A 103 -3.94 -11.68 10.26
C ARG A 103 -4.48 -12.56 9.13
N LYS A 104 -4.63 -12.01 7.92
CA LYS A 104 -5.15 -12.75 6.75
C LYS A 104 -4.07 -13.54 6.00
N LEU A 105 -2.84 -13.04 5.98
CA LEU A 105 -1.75 -13.58 5.15
C LEU A 105 -0.72 -14.41 5.91
N LYS A 106 -0.45 -14.10 7.18
CA LYS A 106 0.65 -14.71 7.96
C LYS A 106 0.21 -15.40 9.25
N ALA A 107 -0.81 -14.89 9.93
CA ALA A 107 -1.34 -15.54 11.12
C ALA A 107 -2.23 -16.72 10.72
N LEU A 108 -1.58 -17.84 10.39
CA LEU A 108 -2.15 -19.19 10.54
C LEU A 108 -2.06 -19.59 12.02
#